data_AF-A0A4Q0QL34-F1
#
_entry.id   AF-A0A4Q0QL34-F1
#
_cell.length_a   1.000
_cell.length_b   1.000
_cell.length_c   1.000
_cell.angle_alpha   90.00
_cell.angle_beta   90.00
_cell.angle_gamma   90.00
#
_symmetry.space_group_name_H-M   'P 1'
#
loop_
_entity.id
_entity.type
_entity.pdbx_description
1 polymer ?
#
loop_
_entity_poly.entity_id
_entity_poly.type
_entity_poly.pdbx_seq_one_letter_code
_entity_poly.pdbx_strand_id
1 'polypeptide(L)'
;MLTPTESFFVRLLRGTVVTTAFISFLAAVLAVVYALYAQFAPEPQPNIPGSIARLRNAVDPAKLIKEAFGADSAIAKEAETPDHVAYQLSKPSQNELFQQFNTFLTRSLGASFESSNQFSDWLYGSNSIQFGWNRDLDRSSASNESNINVLWLSLLYDYAKRLDYRAPSIAAANKDKANTAGIDRFTASTPPSRAPYFLVWFFNKLQNELQQVGQDLQAERVQRAALRLTIPIALYVAAGAFSYFIFIMFLFLLVSIEASVRQLATSGIAAPGALPRAGIQDTT
;
A
#
# COMPACT_ATOMS: atom_id res chain seq x y z
N MET A 1 -3.12 62.21 23.14
CA MET A 1 -2.08 61.21 23.42
C MET A 1 -2.75 60.06 24.16
N LEU A 2 -2.64 58.82 23.67
CA LEU A 2 -3.19 57.64 24.34
C LEU A 2 -2.40 57.38 25.62
N THR A 3 -3.08 56.99 26.70
CA THR A 3 -2.43 56.59 27.96
C THR A 3 -1.58 55.32 27.76
N PRO A 4 -0.57 55.07 28.60
CA PRO A 4 0.32 53.91 28.45
C PRO A 4 -0.43 52.57 28.38
N THR A 5 -1.50 52.44 29.16
CA THR A 5 -2.45 51.32 29.18
C THR A 5 -3.21 51.19 27.86
N GLU A 6 -3.75 52.28 27.32
CA GLU A 6 -4.42 52.28 26.00
C GLU A 6 -3.44 51.91 24.87
N SER A 7 -2.17 52.36 24.95
CA SER A 7 -1.14 51.99 23.98
C SER A 7 -0.80 50.49 24.00
N PHE A 8 -0.83 49.88 25.19
CA PHE A 8 -0.62 48.44 25.37
C PHE A 8 -1.80 47.63 24.83
N PHE A 9 -3.04 48.01 25.16
CA PHE A 9 -4.24 47.36 24.64
C PHE A 9 -4.33 47.44 23.11
N VAL A 10 -4.01 48.58 22.50
CA VAL A 10 -4.00 48.72 21.04
C VAL A 10 -2.91 47.85 20.39
N ARG A 11 -1.73 47.73 21.00
CA ARG A 11 -0.66 46.83 20.51
C ARG A 11 -1.05 45.36 20.66
N LEU A 12 -1.64 44.98 21.79
CA LEU A 12 -2.13 43.63 22.04
C LEU A 12 -3.20 43.27 21.01
N LEU A 13 -4.20 44.12 20.81
CA LEU A 13 -5.31 43.92 19.89
C LEU A 13 -4.81 43.82 18.43
N ARG A 14 -3.84 44.65 18.02
CA ARG A 14 -3.17 44.49 16.71
C ARG A 14 -2.45 43.15 16.59
N GLY A 15 -1.72 42.73 17.63
CA GLY A 15 -1.04 41.43 17.66
C GLY A 15 -2.01 40.26 17.54
N THR A 16 -3.12 40.29 18.27
CA THR A 16 -4.15 39.24 18.20
C THR A 16 -4.76 39.16 16.81
N VAL A 17 -5.16 40.30 16.22
CA VAL A 17 -5.81 40.30 14.89
C VAL A 17 -4.85 39.83 13.79
N VAL A 18 -3.58 40.24 13.81
CA VAL A 18 -2.55 39.74 12.86
C VAL A 18 -2.34 38.23 13.04
N THR A 19 -2.30 37.75 14.28
CA THR A 19 -2.16 36.32 14.57
C THR A 19 -3.37 35.53 14.08
N THR A 20 -4.59 36.01 14.32
CA THR A 20 -5.81 35.34 13.85
C THR A 20 -5.90 35.34 12.32
N ALA A 21 -5.51 36.43 11.66
CA ALA A 21 -5.43 36.49 10.20
C ALA A 21 -4.43 35.46 9.66
N PHE A 22 -3.24 35.38 10.26
CA PHE A 22 -2.22 34.41 9.87
C PHE A 22 -2.70 32.96 10.05
N ILE A 23 -3.33 32.64 11.19
CA ILE A 23 -3.89 31.31 11.46
C ILE A 23 -4.99 30.96 10.44
N SER A 24 -5.89 31.91 10.15
CA SER A 24 -6.98 31.69 9.18
C SER A 24 -6.45 31.44 7.75
N PHE A 25 -5.42 32.18 7.34
CA PHE A 25 -4.75 31.94 6.06
C PHE A 25 -4.04 30.58 6.04
N LEU A 26 -3.32 30.22 7.11
CA LEU A 26 -2.65 28.93 7.22
C LEU A 26 -3.64 27.76 7.15
N ALA A 27 -4.78 27.88 7.85
CA ALA A 27 -5.85 26.89 7.80
C ALA A 27 -6.44 26.74 6.39
N ALA A 28 -6.63 27.84 5.66
CA ALA A 28 -7.09 27.81 4.28
C ALA A 28 -6.09 27.09 3.36
N VAL A 29 -4.80 27.42 3.46
CA VAL A 29 -3.73 26.78 2.67
C VAL A 29 -3.65 25.29 2.98
N LEU A 30 -3.66 24.89 4.25
CA LEU A 30 -3.62 23.47 4.64
C LEU A 30 -4.82 22.69 4.11
N ALA A 31 -6.02 23.28 4.18
CA ALA A 31 -7.24 22.66 3.66
C ALA A 31 -7.21 22.49 2.13
N VAL A 32 -6.67 23.47 1.39
CA VAL A 32 -6.47 23.36 -0.07
C VAL A 32 -5.42 22.29 -0.40
N VAL A 33 -4.28 22.27 0.30
CA VAL A 33 -3.23 21.26 0.09
C VAL A 33 -3.78 19.86 0.36
N TYR A 34 -4.56 19.69 1.41
CA TYR A 34 -5.24 18.43 1.71
C TYR A 34 -6.23 18.02 0.61
N ALA A 35 -7.04 18.96 0.10
CA ALA A 35 -7.97 18.70 -0.99
C ALA A 35 -7.24 18.28 -2.28
N LEU A 36 -6.12 18.95 -2.61
CA LEU A 36 -5.27 18.59 -3.74
C LEU A 36 -4.65 17.20 -3.56
N TYR A 37 -4.15 16.89 -2.36
CA TYR A 37 -3.64 15.55 -2.06
C TYR A 37 -4.73 14.49 -2.25
N ALA A 38 -5.93 14.69 -1.69
CA ALA A 38 -7.05 13.77 -1.83
C ALA A 38 -7.50 13.59 -3.29
N GLN A 39 -7.40 14.63 -4.12
CA GLN A 39 -7.76 14.61 -5.52
C GLN A 39 -6.73 13.88 -6.41
N PHE A 40 -5.45 14.14 -6.20
CA PHE A 40 -4.36 13.69 -7.09
C PHE A 40 -3.60 12.46 -6.60
N ALA A 41 -3.91 11.93 -5.42
CA ALA A 41 -3.20 10.76 -4.94
C ALA A 41 -3.38 9.57 -5.93
N PRO A 42 -2.32 8.79 -6.22
CA PRO A 42 -2.31 7.76 -7.28
C PRO A 42 -3.29 6.61 -7.01
N GLU A 43 -3.74 5.86 -8.02
CA GLU A 43 -4.58 4.69 -7.74
C GLU A 43 -3.80 3.63 -6.93
N PRO A 44 -4.43 2.98 -5.93
CA PRO A 44 -3.78 1.90 -5.19
C PRO A 44 -3.47 0.73 -6.14
N GLN A 45 -2.25 0.23 -6.03
CA GLN A 45 -1.74 -0.89 -6.83
C GLN A 45 -1.43 -2.06 -5.89
N PRO A 46 -1.67 -3.31 -6.32
CA PRO A 46 -1.35 -4.46 -5.49
C PRO A 46 0.17 -4.58 -5.35
N ASN A 47 0.64 -4.69 -4.11
CA ASN A 47 2.04 -4.90 -3.82
C ASN A 47 2.43 -6.38 -3.99
N ILE A 48 2.33 -6.90 -5.22
CA ILE A 48 2.69 -8.28 -5.55
C ILE A 48 4.19 -8.54 -5.29
N PRO A 49 5.14 -7.69 -5.74
CA PRO A 49 6.56 -7.90 -5.48
C PRO A 49 6.89 -7.97 -3.98
N GLY A 50 6.29 -7.10 -3.16
CA GLY A 50 6.43 -7.14 -1.70
C GLY A 50 5.74 -8.35 -1.05
N SER A 51 4.81 -8.98 -1.76
CA SER A 51 4.09 -10.18 -1.29
C SER A 51 4.76 -11.49 -1.72
N ILE A 52 5.77 -11.49 -2.61
CA ILE A 52 6.40 -12.73 -3.10
C ILE A 52 6.94 -13.58 -1.95
N ALA A 53 7.67 -12.98 -1.00
CA ALA A 53 8.20 -13.71 0.16
C ALA A 53 7.09 -14.33 1.00
N ARG A 54 5.97 -13.60 1.17
CA ARG A 54 4.78 -14.06 1.88
C ARG A 54 4.10 -15.21 1.14
N LEU A 55 3.86 -15.08 -0.16
CA LEU A 55 3.26 -16.12 -1.01
C LEU A 55 4.12 -17.38 -1.01
N ARG A 56 5.43 -17.23 -1.18
CA ARG A 56 6.41 -18.32 -1.16
C ARG A 56 6.44 -19.05 0.19
N ASN A 57 6.34 -18.31 1.29
CA ASN A 57 6.23 -18.90 2.63
C ASN A 57 4.88 -19.62 2.80
N ALA A 58 3.78 -19.09 2.26
CA ALA A 58 2.46 -19.72 2.38
C ALA A 58 2.39 -21.09 1.69
N VAL A 59 3.05 -21.23 0.53
CA VAL A 59 3.12 -22.47 -0.25
C VAL A 59 4.34 -23.34 0.07
N ASP A 60 4.99 -23.13 1.22
CA ASP A 60 6.20 -23.87 1.58
C ASP A 60 5.94 -25.39 1.73
N PRO A 61 6.67 -26.27 1.00
CA PRO A 61 6.54 -27.71 1.15
C PRO A 61 6.73 -28.22 2.59
N ALA A 62 7.52 -27.55 3.42
CA ALA A 62 7.68 -27.91 4.83
C ALA A 62 6.35 -27.87 5.59
N LYS A 63 5.47 -26.90 5.25
CA LYS A 63 4.13 -26.79 5.85
C LYS A 63 3.21 -27.91 5.37
N LEU A 64 3.30 -28.28 4.08
CA LEU A 64 2.59 -29.45 3.57
C LEU A 64 3.03 -30.72 4.30
N ILE A 65 4.33 -30.95 4.45
CA ILE A 65 4.86 -32.15 5.13
C ILE A 65 4.39 -32.19 6.58
N LYS A 66 4.44 -31.06 7.30
CA LYS A 66 3.86 -30.97 8.66
C LYS A 66 2.38 -31.33 8.70
N GLU A 67 1.60 -30.88 7.71
CA GLU A 67 0.17 -31.16 7.64
C GLU A 67 -0.12 -32.63 7.30
N ALA A 68 0.70 -33.25 6.44
CA ALA A 68 0.53 -34.63 6.01
C ALA A 68 1.00 -35.66 7.06
N PHE A 69 2.17 -35.45 7.67
CA PHE A 69 2.82 -36.40 8.58
C PHE A 69 2.62 -36.07 10.08
N GLY A 70 2.07 -34.89 10.39
CA GLY A 70 1.96 -34.38 11.75
C GLY A 70 3.20 -33.57 12.16
N ALA A 71 2.97 -32.50 12.92
CA ALA A 71 4.00 -31.52 13.27
C ALA A 71 5.16 -32.10 14.09
N ASP A 72 4.89 -33.12 14.91
CA ASP A 72 5.90 -33.73 15.79
C ASP A 72 6.72 -34.85 15.13
N SER A 73 6.39 -35.22 13.89
CA SER A 73 7.08 -36.27 13.16
C SER A 73 8.55 -35.91 12.86
N ALA A 74 9.42 -36.91 12.80
CA ALA A 74 10.84 -36.71 12.49
C ALA A 74 11.02 -36.03 11.13
N ILE A 75 10.23 -36.44 10.13
CA ILE A 75 10.24 -35.83 8.79
C ILE A 75 9.78 -34.37 8.80
N ALA A 76 8.80 -34.01 9.64
CA ALA A 76 8.36 -32.62 9.78
C ALA A 76 9.47 -31.73 10.33
N LYS A 77 10.25 -32.22 11.30
CA LYS A 77 11.40 -31.51 11.87
C LYS A 77 12.54 -31.37 10.85
N GLU A 78 12.82 -32.43 10.10
CA GLU A 78 13.83 -32.41 9.04
C GLU A 78 13.45 -31.44 7.90
N ALA A 79 12.16 -31.37 7.56
CA ALA A 79 11.65 -30.46 6.54
C ALA A 79 11.76 -28.97 6.88
N GLU A 80 11.97 -28.62 8.16
CA GLU A 80 12.24 -27.24 8.61
C GLU A 80 13.61 -26.73 8.18
N THR A 81 14.51 -27.62 7.74
CA THR A 81 15.79 -27.19 7.19
C THR A 81 15.58 -26.27 5.98
N PRO A 82 16.29 -25.13 5.91
CA PRO A 82 16.22 -24.24 4.76
C PRO A 82 16.66 -24.98 3.48
N ASP A 83 15.85 -24.86 2.42
CA ASP A 83 16.12 -25.54 1.14
C ASP A 83 17.05 -24.77 0.19
N HIS A 84 17.42 -23.53 0.56
CA HIS A 84 18.30 -22.63 -0.19
C HIS A 84 17.94 -22.47 -1.70
N VAL A 85 16.72 -22.84 -2.11
CA VAL A 85 16.29 -22.69 -3.49
C VAL A 85 16.10 -21.20 -3.76
N ALA A 86 16.71 -20.68 -4.82
CA ALA A 86 16.53 -19.30 -5.23
C ALA A 86 15.21 -19.15 -6.00
N TYR A 87 14.36 -18.21 -5.57
CA TYR A 87 13.18 -17.84 -6.33
C TYR A 87 13.58 -17.09 -7.59
N GLN A 88 13.00 -17.48 -8.73
CA GLN A 88 13.16 -16.79 -9.99
C GLN A 88 11.78 -16.60 -10.62
N LEU A 89 11.44 -15.34 -10.90
CA LEU A 89 10.25 -15.03 -11.67
C LEU A 89 10.49 -15.46 -13.13
N SER A 90 9.72 -16.43 -13.60
CA SER A 90 9.81 -16.97 -14.95
C SER A 90 8.46 -17.55 -15.39
N LYS A 91 8.29 -17.76 -16.69
CA LYS A 91 7.13 -18.47 -17.23
C LYS A 91 7.58 -19.87 -17.68
N PRO A 92 7.78 -20.81 -16.74
CA PRO A 92 8.20 -22.15 -17.09
C PRO A 92 7.17 -22.76 -18.04
N SER A 93 7.67 -23.46 -19.04
CA SER A 93 6.85 -24.29 -19.91
C SER A 93 6.20 -25.41 -19.09
N GLN A 94 5.08 -25.90 -19.60
CA GLN A 94 4.38 -27.02 -18.97
C GLN A 94 5.24 -28.29 -18.89
N ASN A 95 6.09 -28.52 -19.89
CA ASN A 95 7.00 -29.66 -19.90
C ASN A 95 8.07 -29.53 -18.80
N GLU A 96 8.58 -28.33 -18.55
CA GLU A 96 9.53 -28.09 -17.44
C GLU A 96 8.89 -28.36 -16.08
N LEU A 97 7.66 -27.89 -15.86
CA LEU A 97 6.90 -28.19 -14.65
C LEU A 97 6.69 -29.70 -14.47
N PHE A 98 6.20 -30.36 -15.53
CA PHE A 98 5.96 -31.80 -15.54
C PHE A 98 7.23 -32.60 -15.22
N GLN A 99 8.36 -32.27 -15.85
CA GLN A 99 9.64 -32.94 -15.59
C GLN A 99 10.16 -32.70 -14.17
N GLN A 100 10.02 -31.49 -13.64
CA GLN A 100 10.46 -31.17 -12.29
C GLN A 100 9.66 -31.94 -11.24
N PHE A 101 8.34 -32.04 -11.39
CA PHE A 101 7.51 -32.85 -10.49
C PHE A 101 7.78 -34.34 -10.61
N ASN A 102 7.99 -34.86 -11.82
CA ASN A 102 8.37 -36.27 -11.99
C ASN A 102 9.73 -36.58 -11.36
N THR A 103 10.70 -35.67 -11.46
CA THR A 103 11.99 -35.82 -10.78
C THR A 103 11.80 -35.99 -9.28
N PHE A 104 10.99 -35.12 -8.68
CA PHE A 104 10.60 -35.23 -7.27
C PHE A 104 9.92 -36.59 -6.98
N LEU A 105 8.87 -36.97 -7.72
CA LEU A 105 8.10 -38.19 -7.47
C LEU A 105 8.95 -39.46 -7.61
N THR A 106 9.84 -39.50 -8.60
CA THR A 106 10.72 -40.65 -8.84
C THR A 106 11.71 -40.80 -7.69
N ARG A 107 12.30 -39.69 -7.22
CA ARG A 107 13.27 -39.71 -6.12
C ARG A 107 12.66 -39.96 -4.74
N SER A 108 11.43 -39.51 -4.53
CA SER A 108 10.75 -39.60 -3.23
C SER A 108 9.93 -40.87 -3.06
N LEU A 109 9.16 -41.24 -4.08
CA LEU A 109 8.13 -42.28 -3.99
C LEU A 109 8.36 -43.44 -4.96
N GLY A 110 9.35 -43.35 -5.86
CA GLY A 110 9.53 -44.31 -6.94
C GLY A 110 8.37 -44.28 -7.94
N ALA A 111 7.68 -43.14 -8.03
CA ALA A 111 6.49 -42.95 -8.85
C ALA A 111 6.71 -41.88 -9.93
N SER A 112 5.78 -41.79 -10.88
CA SER A 112 5.70 -40.71 -11.85
C SER A 112 4.25 -40.47 -12.24
N PHE A 113 3.96 -39.30 -12.78
CA PHE A 113 2.71 -39.10 -13.50
C PHE A 113 2.62 -40.00 -14.72
N GLU A 114 1.41 -40.37 -15.13
CA GLU A 114 1.18 -41.27 -16.27
C GLU A 114 1.55 -40.59 -17.59
N SER A 115 1.26 -39.29 -17.71
CA SER A 115 1.57 -38.51 -18.91
C SER A 115 1.59 -37.00 -18.64
N SER A 116 2.23 -36.24 -19.52
CA SER A 116 2.15 -34.76 -19.52
C SER A 116 0.71 -34.28 -19.72
N ASN A 117 -0.11 -35.05 -20.46
CA ASN A 117 -1.53 -34.74 -20.66
C ASN A 117 -2.34 -34.86 -19.37
N GLN A 118 -2.07 -35.87 -18.53
CA GLN A 118 -2.71 -35.98 -17.21
C GLN A 118 -2.39 -34.76 -16.34
N PHE A 119 -1.11 -34.38 -16.28
CA PHE A 119 -0.68 -33.20 -15.54
C PHE A 119 -1.30 -31.91 -16.11
N SER A 120 -1.43 -31.82 -17.44
CA SER A 120 -2.12 -30.72 -18.12
C SER A 120 -3.59 -30.61 -17.76
N ASP A 121 -4.28 -31.76 -17.70
CA ASP A 121 -5.70 -31.80 -17.39
C ASP A 121 -5.98 -31.27 -15.97
N TRP A 122 -5.08 -31.54 -15.01
CA TRP A 122 -5.16 -30.95 -13.66
C TRP A 122 -4.89 -29.45 -13.61
N LEU A 123 -4.09 -28.90 -14.52
CA LEU A 123 -3.79 -27.46 -14.53
C LEU A 123 -4.83 -26.65 -15.29
N TYR A 124 -5.34 -27.19 -16.41
CA TYR A 124 -6.11 -26.41 -17.39
C TYR A 124 -7.34 -27.12 -17.94
N GLY A 125 -7.50 -28.40 -17.67
CA GLY A 125 -8.48 -29.24 -18.33
C GLY A 125 -9.78 -29.42 -17.55
N SER A 126 -10.48 -30.51 -17.86
CA SER A 126 -11.80 -30.81 -17.30
C SER A 126 -11.72 -31.25 -15.84
N ASN A 127 -10.62 -31.88 -15.46
CA ASN A 127 -10.29 -32.18 -14.07
C ASN A 127 -9.38 -31.13 -13.45
N SER A 128 -9.49 -29.87 -13.87
CA SER A 128 -8.63 -28.81 -13.36
C SER A 128 -8.82 -28.60 -11.85
N ILE A 129 -7.71 -28.31 -11.18
CA ILE A 129 -7.70 -27.85 -9.81
C ILE A 129 -8.40 -26.48 -9.78
N GLN A 130 -9.42 -26.35 -8.94
CA GLN A 130 -10.15 -25.10 -8.81
C GLN A 130 -9.22 -24.03 -8.24
N PHE A 131 -8.74 -23.15 -9.12
CA PHE A 131 -7.85 -22.05 -8.78
C PHE A 131 -8.36 -20.78 -9.42
N GLY A 132 -8.56 -19.75 -8.62
CA GLY A 132 -9.02 -18.45 -9.09
C GLY A 132 -8.59 -17.32 -8.17
N TRP A 133 -8.45 -16.14 -8.74
CA TRP A 133 -8.10 -14.92 -8.04
C TRP A 133 -9.00 -13.76 -8.48
N ASN A 134 -8.95 -12.65 -7.74
CA ASN A 134 -9.71 -11.46 -8.08
C ASN A 134 -9.17 -10.87 -9.41
N ARG A 135 -10.03 -10.69 -10.41
CA ARG A 135 -9.68 -10.10 -11.73
C ARG A 135 -9.09 -8.70 -11.65
N ASP A 136 -9.32 -7.98 -10.55
CA ASP A 136 -8.72 -6.68 -10.32
C ASP A 136 -7.20 -6.73 -10.13
N LEU A 137 -6.66 -7.89 -9.76
CA LEU A 137 -5.22 -8.15 -9.70
C LEU A 137 -4.61 -8.23 -11.11
N ASP A 138 -5.38 -8.68 -12.12
CA ASP A 138 -4.89 -8.76 -13.51
C ASP A 138 -4.73 -7.36 -14.13
N ARG A 139 -5.72 -6.48 -13.95
CA ARG A 139 -5.72 -5.12 -14.53
C ARG A 139 -4.58 -4.23 -14.06
N SER A 140 -4.13 -4.45 -12.83
CA SER A 140 -3.04 -3.69 -12.20
C SER A 140 -1.66 -4.29 -12.47
N SER A 141 -1.60 -5.58 -12.83
CA SER A 141 -0.37 -6.29 -13.19
C SER A 141 0.18 -6.04 -14.60
N ALA A 142 -0.48 -5.18 -15.38
CA ALA A 142 -0.11 -4.86 -16.76
C ALA A 142 1.25 -4.12 -16.90
N SER A 143 1.86 -3.69 -15.79
CA SER A 143 3.24 -3.21 -15.75
C SER A 143 4.22 -4.40 -15.65
N ASN A 144 4.44 -5.08 -16.78
CA ASN A 144 5.51 -6.02 -17.19
C ASN A 144 6.19 -7.04 -16.23
N GLU A 145 6.15 -6.93 -14.91
CA GLU A 145 6.83 -7.83 -13.96
C GLU A 145 5.87 -8.65 -13.09
N SER A 146 4.55 -8.46 -13.20
CA SER A 146 3.60 -8.93 -12.17
C SER A 146 2.38 -9.70 -12.68
N ASN A 147 2.38 -10.18 -13.94
CA ASN A 147 1.28 -10.98 -14.47
C ASN A 147 1.03 -12.20 -13.55
N ILE A 148 -0.17 -12.29 -12.99
CA ILE A 148 -0.54 -13.36 -12.02
C ILE A 148 -0.30 -14.75 -12.62
N ASN A 149 -0.49 -14.92 -13.93
CA ASN A 149 -0.18 -16.18 -14.60
C ASN A 149 1.31 -16.55 -14.53
N VAL A 150 2.19 -15.58 -14.74
CA VAL A 150 3.64 -15.80 -14.62
C VAL A 150 4.00 -16.07 -13.15
N LEU A 151 3.38 -15.35 -12.22
CA LEU A 151 3.60 -15.50 -10.78
C LEU A 151 3.26 -16.90 -10.27
N TRP A 152 2.05 -17.39 -10.52
CA TRP A 152 1.65 -18.70 -9.98
C TRP A 152 2.43 -19.83 -10.64
N LEU A 153 2.75 -19.72 -11.94
CA LEU A 153 3.63 -20.69 -12.62
C LEU A 153 5.06 -20.69 -12.05
N SER A 154 5.62 -19.50 -11.78
CA SER A 154 6.93 -19.37 -11.12
C SER A 154 6.92 -20.02 -9.74
N LEU A 155 5.89 -19.73 -8.94
CA LEU A 155 5.75 -20.27 -7.60
C LEU A 155 5.53 -21.78 -7.61
N LEU A 156 4.78 -22.31 -8.58
CA LEU A 156 4.57 -23.75 -8.73
C LEU A 156 5.88 -24.47 -9.08
N TYR A 157 6.72 -23.84 -9.92
CA TYR A 157 8.03 -24.39 -10.27
C TYR A 157 9.04 -24.29 -9.12
N ASP A 158 9.07 -23.17 -8.38
CA ASP A 158 9.84 -23.03 -7.13
C ASP A 158 9.40 -24.08 -6.11
N TYR A 159 8.09 -24.27 -5.93
CA TYR A 159 7.52 -25.30 -5.07
C TYR A 159 7.97 -26.70 -5.46
N ALA A 160 7.96 -27.05 -6.75
CA ALA A 160 8.44 -28.34 -7.23
C ALA A 160 9.94 -28.57 -6.96
N LYS A 161 10.78 -27.53 -7.10
CA LYS A 161 12.22 -27.60 -6.74
C LYS A 161 12.42 -27.81 -5.23
N ARG A 162 11.64 -27.10 -4.41
CA ARG A 162 11.70 -27.21 -2.94
C ARG A 162 11.16 -28.55 -2.44
N LEU A 163 10.23 -29.17 -3.15
CA LEU A 163 9.81 -30.55 -2.94
C LEU A 163 10.92 -31.55 -3.29
N ASP A 164 11.57 -31.37 -4.44
CA ASP A 164 12.69 -32.23 -4.86
C ASP A 164 13.87 -32.17 -3.88
N TYR A 165 14.17 -30.99 -3.31
CA TYR A 165 15.14 -30.85 -2.22
C TYR A 165 14.82 -31.76 -1.02
N ARG A 166 13.52 -31.93 -0.70
CA ARG A 166 13.03 -32.75 0.41
C ARG A 166 12.74 -34.21 0.01
N ALA A 167 12.99 -34.57 -1.25
CA ALA A 167 12.74 -35.92 -1.74
C ALA A 167 13.47 -37.01 -0.94
N PRO A 168 14.74 -36.84 -0.49
CA PRO A 168 15.43 -37.86 0.29
C PRO A 168 14.75 -38.17 1.63
N SER A 169 14.28 -37.15 2.34
CA SER A 169 13.59 -37.32 3.63
C SER A 169 12.22 -38.00 3.43
N ILE A 170 11.49 -37.63 2.37
CA ILE A 170 10.24 -38.30 1.98
C ILE A 170 10.48 -39.76 1.58
N ALA A 171 11.57 -40.04 0.86
CA ALA A 171 11.94 -41.42 0.49
C ALA A 171 12.31 -42.27 1.71
N ALA A 172 12.96 -41.69 2.70
CA ALA A 172 13.23 -42.36 3.97
C ALA A 172 11.92 -42.68 4.71
N ALA A 173 11.00 -41.70 4.79
CA ALA A 173 9.70 -41.91 5.42
C ALA A 173 8.83 -42.94 4.69
N ASN A 174 8.88 -43.02 3.36
CA ASN A 174 8.13 -44.00 2.57
C ASN A 174 8.54 -45.46 2.89
N LYS A 175 9.77 -45.68 3.37
CA LYS A 175 10.24 -47.01 3.79
C LYS A 175 9.78 -47.39 5.19
N ASP A 176 9.32 -46.43 5.99
CA ASP A 176 8.88 -46.64 7.37
C ASP A 176 7.36 -46.79 7.44
N LYS A 177 6.90 -47.93 7.94
CA LYS A 177 5.47 -48.25 8.12
C LYS A 177 4.76 -47.25 9.04
N ALA A 178 5.47 -46.59 9.96
CA ALA A 178 4.88 -45.58 10.83
C ALA A 178 4.39 -44.35 10.04
N ASN A 179 4.94 -44.08 8.86
CA ASN A 179 4.63 -42.90 8.06
C ASN A 179 3.69 -43.19 6.87
N THR A 180 3.21 -44.43 6.69
CA THR A 180 2.36 -44.82 5.56
C THR A 180 1.11 -43.94 5.45
N ALA A 181 0.42 -43.65 6.56
CA ALA A 181 -0.75 -42.77 6.55
C ALA A 181 -0.43 -41.34 6.05
N GLY A 182 0.76 -40.83 6.37
CA GLY A 182 1.23 -39.53 5.90
C GLY A 182 1.54 -39.52 4.41
N ILE A 183 2.18 -40.59 3.91
CA ILE A 183 2.43 -40.79 2.47
C ILE A 183 1.11 -40.92 1.71
N ASP A 184 0.19 -41.74 2.19
CA ASP A 184 -1.11 -41.94 1.56
C ASP A 184 -1.87 -40.61 1.46
N ARG A 185 -1.88 -39.81 2.53
CA ARG A 185 -2.48 -38.47 2.52
C ARG A 185 -1.77 -37.54 1.55
N PHE A 186 -0.44 -37.57 1.50
CA PHE A 186 0.36 -36.72 0.61
C PHE A 186 0.06 -36.99 -0.87
N THR A 187 -0.15 -38.25 -1.24
CA THR A 187 -0.43 -38.68 -2.62
C THR A 187 -1.90 -38.87 -2.95
N ALA A 188 -2.80 -38.71 -1.98
CA ALA A 188 -4.22 -38.97 -2.14
C ALA A 188 -4.81 -38.18 -3.31
N SER A 189 -5.58 -38.86 -4.16
CA SER A 189 -6.37 -38.22 -5.21
C SER A 189 -7.47 -37.36 -4.56
N THR A 190 -7.53 -36.09 -4.93
CA THR A 190 -8.40 -35.10 -4.28
C THR A 190 -9.54 -34.65 -5.21
N PRO A 191 -10.82 -34.93 -4.87
CA PRO A 191 -11.97 -34.41 -5.61
C PRO A 191 -12.05 -32.87 -5.58
N PRO A 192 -12.56 -32.21 -6.64
CA PRO A 192 -13.08 -32.79 -7.88
C PRO A 192 -12.00 -33.12 -8.93
N SER A 193 -10.82 -32.49 -8.85
CA SER A 193 -9.75 -32.58 -9.85
C SER A 193 -9.08 -33.96 -9.99
N ARG A 194 -9.25 -34.83 -8.99
CA ARG A 194 -8.49 -36.10 -8.85
C ARG A 194 -6.96 -35.93 -8.80
N ALA A 195 -6.45 -34.70 -8.75
CA ALA A 195 -5.02 -34.42 -8.62
C ALA A 195 -4.51 -34.88 -7.25
N PRO A 196 -3.22 -35.23 -7.13
CA PRO A 196 -2.60 -35.53 -5.84
C PRO A 196 -2.72 -34.37 -4.86
N TYR A 197 -2.91 -34.68 -3.58
CA TYR A 197 -3.12 -33.70 -2.52
C TYR A 197 -2.01 -32.66 -2.46
N PHE A 198 -0.74 -33.02 -2.65
CA PHE A 198 0.36 -32.04 -2.64
C PHE A 198 0.25 -30.95 -3.71
N LEU A 199 -0.39 -31.21 -4.86
CA LEU A 199 -0.67 -30.20 -5.88
C LEU A 199 -1.88 -29.36 -5.49
N VAL A 200 -2.97 -30.00 -5.07
CA VAL A 200 -4.19 -29.29 -4.65
C VAL A 200 -3.93 -28.37 -3.46
N TRP A 201 -3.10 -28.82 -2.52
CA TRP A 201 -2.68 -28.02 -1.36
C TRP A 201 -1.97 -26.73 -1.79
N PHE A 202 -1.06 -26.79 -2.76
CA PHE A 202 -0.36 -25.62 -3.29
C PHE A 202 -1.37 -24.56 -3.80
N PHE A 203 -2.30 -24.98 -4.65
CA PHE A 203 -3.28 -24.06 -5.24
C PHE A 203 -4.23 -23.49 -4.19
N ASN A 204 -4.68 -24.30 -3.23
CA ASN A 204 -5.53 -23.83 -2.14
C ASN A 204 -4.83 -22.78 -1.27
N LYS A 205 -3.56 -23.01 -0.89
CA LYS A 205 -2.80 -22.04 -0.09
C LYS A 205 -2.52 -20.77 -0.87
N LEU A 206 -2.12 -20.89 -2.14
CA LEU A 206 -1.88 -19.73 -3.00
C LEU A 206 -3.14 -18.91 -3.20
N GLN A 207 -4.27 -19.56 -3.46
CA GLN A 207 -5.56 -18.90 -3.64
C GLN A 207 -5.96 -18.09 -2.41
N ASN A 208 -5.84 -18.67 -1.21
CA ASN A 208 -6.19 -17.97 0.03
C ASN A 208 -5.36 -16.69 0.21
N GLU A 209 -4.07 -16.74 -0.07
CA GLU A 209 -3.22 -15.54 0.01
C GLU A 209 -3.55 -14.51 -1.08
N LEU A 210 -3.79 -14.95 -2.32
CA LEU A 210 -4.20 -14.05 -3.40
C LEU A 210 -5.56 -13.40 -3.13
N GLN A 211 -6.49 -14.11 -2.50
CA GLN A 211 -7.75 -13.55 -2.04
C GLN A 211 -7.52 -12.47 -0.99
N GLN A 212 -6.60 -12.70 -0.05
CA GLN A 212 -6.27 -11.69 0.96
C GLN A 212 -5.62 -10.45 0.33
N VAL A 213 -4.67 -10.62 -0.60
CA VAL A 213 -4.10 -9.49 -1.36
C VAL A 213 -5.19 -8.72 -2.11
N GLY A 214 -6.18 -9.42 -2.67
CA GLY A 214 -7.35 -8.80 -3.30
C GLY A 214 -8.25 -8.04 -2.31
N GLN A 215 -8.41 -8.54 -1.09
CA GLN A 215 -9.16 -7.86 -0.03
C GLN A 215 -8.44 -6.60 0.45
N ASP A 216 -7.12 -6.68 0.65
CA ASP A 216 -6.28 -5.54 1.04
C ASP A 216 -6.36 -4.43 0.00
N LEU A 217 -6.25 -4.77 -1.29
CA LEU A 217 -6.43 -3.83 -2.40
C LEU A 217 -7.82 -3.18 -2.38
N GLN A 218 -8.87 -3.95 -2.10
CA GLN A 218 -10.23 -3.41 -2.02
C GLN A 218 -10.40 -2.48 -0.82
N ALA A 219 -9.79 -2.79 0.32
CA ALA A 219 -9.80 -1.93 1.50
C ALA A 219 -9.10 -0.59 1.22
N GLU A 220 -7.95 -0.61 0.54
CA GLU A 220 -7.25 0.61 0.11
C GLU A 220 -8.10 1.45 -0.85
N ARG A 221 -8.79 0.82 -1.81
CA ARG A 221 -9.71 1.50 -2.72
C ARG A 221 -10.87 2.15 -1.97
N VAL A 222 -11.46 1.46 -0.99
CA VAL A 222 -12.53 2.01 -0.15
C VAL A 222 -12.02 3.19 0.67
N GLN A 223 -10.84 3.07 1.28
CA GLN A 223 -10.20 4.17 2.01
C GLN A 223 -9.94 5.38 1.11
N ARG A 224 -9.55 5.15 -0.15
CA ARG A 224 -9.40 6.21 -1.15
C ARG A 224 -10.72 6.85 -1.56
N ALA A 225 -11.76 6.07 -1.74
CA ALA A 225 -13.10 6.61 -2.02
C ALA A 225 -13.57 7.50 -0.85
N ALA A 226 -13.36 7.05 0.39
CA ALA A 226 -13.65 7.83 1.59
C ALA A 226 -12.83 9.14 1.63
N LEU A 227 -11.53 9.10 1.30
CA LEU A 227 -10.68 10.29 1.20
C LEU A 227 -11.24 11.30 0.19
N ARG A 228 -11.66 10.85 -1.00
CA ARG A 228 -12.24 11.73 -2.03
C ARG A 228 -13.55 12.38 -1.58
N LEU A 229 -14.36 11.69 -0.77
CA LEU A 229 -15.58 12.27 -0.20
C LEU A 229 -15.29 13.42 0.78
N THR A 230 -14.08 13.53 1.32
CA THR A 230 -13.69 14.64 2.21
C THR A 230 -13.24 15.91 1.46
N ILE A 231 -13.02 15.84 0.14
CA ILE A 231 -12.63 16.99 -0.70
C ILE A 231 -13.59 18.18 -0.55
N PRO A 232 -14.93 18.03 -0.72
CA PRO A 232 -15.84 19.17 -0.60
C PRO A 232 -15.81 19.79 0.81
N ILE A 233 -15.68 18.97 1.86
CA ILE A 233 -15.58 19.45 3.24
C ILE A 233 -14.31 20.30 3.40
N ALA A 234 -13.17 19.82 2.92
CA ALA A 234 -11.92 20.57 2.95
C ALA A 234 -12.02 21.89 2.16
N LEU A 235 -12.68 21.89 1.01
CA LEU A 235 -12.91 23.11 0.22
C LEU A 235 -13.85 24.10 0.93
N TYR A 236 -14.89 23.64 1.63
CA TYR A 236 -15.75 24.51 2.45
C TYR A 236 -14.98 25.12 3.63
N VAL A 237 -14.14 24.33 4.31
CA VAL A 237 -13.26 24.84 5.38
C VAL A 237 -12.28 25.86 4.83
N ALA A 238 -11.67 25.59 3.66
CA ALA A 238 -10.78 26.53 2.99
C ALA A 238 -11.51 27.83 2.63
N ALA A 239 -12.70 27.75 2.03
CA ALA A 239 -13.50 28.91 1.67
C ALA A 239 -13.87 29.74 2.91
N GLY A 240 -14.35 29.11 3.98
CA GLY A 240 -14.70 29.79 5.23
C GLY A 240 -13.50 30.48 5.88
N ALA A 241 -12.37 29.79 6.01
CA ALA A 241 -11.15 30.34 6.59
C ALA A 241 -10.56 31.47 5.73
N PHE A 242 -10.61 31.34 4.40
CA PHE A 242 -10.17 32.39 3.48
C PHE A 242 -11.11 33.59 3.50
N SER A 243 -12.43 33.40 3.53
CA SER A 243 -13.40 34.48 3.68
C SER A 243 -13.19 35.25 4.99
N TYR A 244 -12.88 34.56 6.09
CA TYR A 244 -12.56 35.19 7.37
C TYR A 244 -11.25 35.99 7.32
N PHE A 245 -10.21 35.44 6.67
CA PHE A 245 -8.97 36.17 6.41
C PHE A 245 -9.22 37.46 5.63
N ILE A 246 -9.97 37.38 4.52
CA ILE A 246 -10.31 38.52 3.67
C ILE A 246 -11.12 39.56 4.45
N PHE A 247 -12.08 39.13 5.27
CA PHE A 247 -12.84 40.03 6.14
C PHE A 247 -11.95 40.80 7.11
N ILE A 248 -11.00 40.13 7.78
CA ILE A 248 -10.03 40.79 8.67
C ILE A 248 -9.16 41.79 7.89
N MET A 249 -8.70 41.44 6.69
CA MET A 249 -7.92 42.34 5.83
C MET A 249 -8.73 43.57 5.40
N PHE A 250 -10.01 43.42 5.05
CA PHE A 250 -10.89 44.55 4.74
C PHE A 250 -11.09 45.47 5.94
N LEU A 251 -11.29 44.92 7.14
CA LEU A 251 -11.37 45.73 8.36
C LEU A 251 -10.06 46.50 8.62
N PHE A 252 -8.91 45.86 8.41
CA PHE A 252 -7.61 46.54 8.50
C PHE A 252 -7.47 47.66 7.47
N LEU A 253 -7.89 47.42 6.23
CA LEU A 253 -7.86 48.41 5.16
C LEU A 253 -8.73 49.63 5.54
N LEU A 254 -9.95 49.41 6.03
CA LEU A 254 -10.84 50.48 6.48
C LEU A 254 -10.23 51.29 7.63
N VAL A 255 -9.69 50.62 8.65
CA VAL A 255 -9.02 51.29 9.77
C VAL A 255 -7.78 52.06 9.31
N SER A 256 -7.02 51.53 8.35
CA SER A 256 -5.84 52.19 7.78
C SER A 256 -6.22 53.42 6.96
N ILE A 257 -7.30 53.35 6.17
CA ILE A 257 -7.83 54.48 5.42
C ILE A 257 -8.33 55.56 6.39
N GLU A 258 -9.10 55.19 7.41
CA GLU A 258 -9.60 56.14 8.41
C GLU A 258 -8.45 56.84 9.16
N ALA A 259 -7.42 56.09 9.57
CA ALA A 259 -6.24 56.66 10.20
C ALA A 259 -5.49 57.63 9.27
N SER A 260 -5.35 57.27 7.99
CA SER A 260 -4.70 58.12 6.98
C SER A 260 -5.50 59.40 6.72
N VAL A 261 -6.84 59.31 6.64
CA VAL A 261 -7.73 60.47 6.47
C VAL A 261 -7.72 61.37 7.70
N ARG A 262 -7.73 60.81 8.93
CA ARG A 262 -7.58 61.59 10.16
C ARG A 262 -6.21 62.28 10.24
N GLN A 263 -5.15 61.62 9.78
CA GLN A 263 -3.81 62.21 9.73
C GLN A 263 -3.75 63.35 8.71
N LEU A 264 -4.35 63.18 7.52
CA LEU A 264 -4.50 64.24 6.53
C LEU A 264 -5.30 65.44 7.07
N ALA A 265 -6.43 65.18 7.74
CA ALA A 265 -7.28 66.20 8.35
C ALA A 265 -6.58 66.95 9.51
N THR A 266 -5.69 66.28 10.25
CA THR A 266 -4.89 66.93 11.31
C THR A 266 -3.69 67.69 10.76
N SER A 267 -3.07 67.24 9.67
CA SER A 267 -2.02 68.00 8.96
C SER A 267 -2.54 69.22 8.19
N GLY A 268 -3.82 69.23 7.82
CA GLY A 268 -4.49 70.40 7.21
C GLY A 268 -4.78 71.56 8.19
N ILE A 269 -4.55 71.37 9.49
CA ILE A 269 -4.79 72.38 10.55
C ILE A 269 -3.46 72.98 11.05
N ALA A 270 -2.34 72.79 10.34
CA ALA A 270 -1.15 73.61 10.55
C ALA A 270 -1.32 74.97 9.83
N ALA A 271 -1.74 75.98 10.59
CA ALA A 271 -1.97 77.35 10.16
C ALA A 271 -0.75 77.97 9.41
N PRO A 272 -0.99 78.88 8.43
CA PRO A 272 0.08 79.58 7.70
C PRO A 272 0.82 80.54 8.65
N GLY A 273 1.95 80.10 9.18
CA GLY A 273 2.83 80.90 10.02
C GLY A 273 3.73 81.81 9.18
N ALA A 274 3.40 83.11 9.20
CA ALA A 274 4.26 84.29 9.10
C ALA A 274 5.59 84.17 8.32
N LEU A 275 5.67 84.87 7.19
CA LEU A 275 6.94 85.29 6.58
C LEU A 275 7.79 86.06 7.62
N PRO A 276 9.05 85.69 7.87
CA PRO A 276 9.92 86.49 8.72
C PRO A 276 10.27 87.81 8.01
N ARG A 277 9.98 88.93 8.69
CA ARG A 277 10.49 90.27 8.38
C ARG A 277 12.01 90.23 8.35
N ALA A 278 12.61 90.68 7.25
CA ALA A 278 14.02 90.97 7.15
C ALA A 278 14.37 92.26 7.91
N GLY A 279 15.45 92.22 8.69
CA GLY A 279 16.10 93.37 9.30
C GLY A 279 16.81 92.98 10.59
N ILE A 280 18.05 93.37 10.90
CA ILE A 280 19.05 94.29 10.34
C ILE A 280 20.39 93.82 10.97
N GLN A 281 21.55 93.99 10.30
CA GLN A 281 22.77 94.34 11.04
C GLN A 281 23.82 95.04 10.15
N ASP A 282 24.04 96.32 10.47
CA ASP A 282 25.21 97.12 10.12
C ASP A 282 26.49 96.56 10.76
N THR A 283 27.59 96.61 10.00
CA THR A 283 29.01 96.83 10.40
C THR A 283 29.80 96.68 9.08
N THR A 284 30.52 97.63 8.51
CA THR A 284 31.20 98.87 8.93
C THR A 284 31.34 99.79 7.72
#